data_AF-A0A821DUD0-F1
#
_entry.id   AF-A0A821DUD0-F1
#
_cell.length_a   1.000
_cell.length_b   1.000
_cell.length_c   1.000
_cell.angle_alpha   90.00
_cell.angle_beta   90.00
_cell.angle_gamma   90.00
#
_symmetry.space_group_name_H-M   'P 1'
#
loop_
_entity.id
_entity.type
_entity.pdbx_description
1 polymer ?
#
loop_
_entity_poly.entity_id
_entity_poly.type
_entity_poly.pdbx_seq_one_letter_code
_entity_poly.pdbx_strand_id
1 'polypeptide(L)'
;PIKAQLAQKLIDAGYLHYSKFGKFCPVSLHNGDCFPPPFGPDKSPCTVIYRKYIYYLADEEARNEFIKNPMFYAHQSPPKSLIPAKIAIVGPPKSGKTTAANRIVQEMGCVRISLGDAIRYILEKQRHTILGKEMQEVLIKGKEILPETAVRCLEVALMNAKCQTRGFILDGFPLTKKHVELLVEKGIIPFKLFELECDVTECTIRAMKDRSDLKRPYPLPDSPEAIAYKNATYQHEIMPVRQWYTEVHKNWMALNAKSNKWLIWDRILNETAAVTKKIQTYLERKSFNKAASIADLCISPQELSNRLGEYVHYCPVSLTLRDELVDCSADTKTDYIAEYRGRYYRMTGPKELELFLDDPERYAPLEPRKLLPPPNRRPHRRTEAEAKAMFPKPIEFAGYCPVTYLDGGKKYECLVLGQQEFAVEYRDKLYFLLNEEARE
;
A
#
# COMPACT_ATOMS: atom_id res chain seq x y z
N PRO A 1 38.70 -6.72 -13.16
CA PRO A 1 37.47 -7.55 -13.30
C PRO A 1 37.79 -9.01 -12.96
N ILE A 2 36.86 -9.70 -12.30
CA ILE A 2 36.99 -11.12 -11.95
C ILE A 2 35.72 -11.85 -12.36
N LYS A 3 35.78 -13.18 -12.49
CA LYS A 3 34.59 -14.01 -12.71
C LYS A 3 33.81 -14.15 -11.39
N ALA A 4 32.48 -14.17 -11.47
CA ALA A 4 31.60 -14.26 -10.30
C ALA A 4 31.87 -15.49 -9.41
N GLN A 5 32.26 -16.62 -10.00
CA GLN A 5 32.63 -17.84 -9.25
C GLN A 5 33.90 -17.65 -8.42
N LEU A 6 34.91 -16.96 -8.96
CA LEU A 6 36.14 -16.64 -8.24
C LEU A 6 35.87 -15.61 -7.14
N ALA A 7 35.00 -14.64 -7.41
CA ALA A 7 34.56 -13.66 -6.43
C ALA A 7 33.96 -14.33 -5.19
N GLN A 8 33.07 -15.32 -5.39
CA GLN A 8 32.45 -16.05 -4.30
C GLN A 8 33.49 -16.82 -3.47
N LYS A 9 34.42 -17.54 -4.13
CA LYS A 9 35.51 -18.25 -3.43
C LYS A 9 36.38 -17.33 -2.58
N LEU A 10 36.69 -16.12 -3.07
CA LEU A 10 37.50 -15.15 -2.33
C LEU A 10 36.77 -14.56 -1.11
N ILE A 11 35.44 -14.45 -1.18
CA ILE A 11 34.59 -14.05 -0.04
C ILE A 11 34.51 -15.18 0.98
N ASP A 12 34.23 -16.40 0.53
CA ASP A 12 34.08 -17.57 1.41
C ASP A 12 35.40 -17.89 2.15
N ALA A 13 36.55 -17.64 1.51
CA ALA A 13 37.87 -17.77 2.11
C ALA A 13 38.31 -16.55 2.96
N GLY A 14 37.49 -15.49 3.03
CA GLY A 14 37.74 -14.31 3.88
C GLY A 14 38.79 -13.33 3.37
N TYR A 15 39.30 -13.48 2.14
CA TYR A 15 40.31 -12.58 1.56
C TYR A 15 39.73 -11.22 1.14
N LEU A 16 38.47 -11.20 0.72
CA LEU A 16 37.75 -9.99 0.30
C LEU A 16 36.35 -9.97 0.92
N HIS A 17 35.79 -8.78 1.11
CA HIS A 17 34.46 -8.60 1.67
C HIS A 17 33.45 -8.12 0.62
N TYR A 18 32.16 -8.37 0.87
CA TYR A 18 31.11 -7.69 0.12
C TYR A 18 31.25 -6.17 0.31
N SER A 19 31.08 -5.41 -0.78
CA SER A 19 30.96 -3.95 -0.67
C SER A 19 29.74 -3.56 0.17
N LYS A 20 29.66 -2.29 0.58
CA LYS A 20 28.45 -1.72 1.20
C LYS A 20 27.20 -1.79 0.30
N PHE A 21 27.37 -2.10 -0.99
CA PHE A 21 26.30 -2.34 -1.95
C PHE A 21 25.90 -3.81 -2.03
N GLY A 22 26.57 -4.73 -1.34
CA GLY A 22 26.29 -6.17 -1.45
C GLY A 22 26.35 -6.64 -2.90
N LYS A 23 25.20 -7.09 -3.43
CA LYS A 23 25.03 -7.51 -4.83
C LYS A 23 24.42 -6.42 -5.73
N PHE A 24 24.21 -5.21 -5.23
CA PHE A 24 23.70 -4.10 -6.03
C PHE A 24 24.79 -3.46 -6.88
N CYS A 25 24.41 -3.04 -8.09
CA CYS A 25 25.27 -2.29 -8.99
C CYS A 25 25.38 -0.84 -8.55
N PRO A 26 26.59 -0.35 -8.18
CA PRO A 26 26.76 1.04 -7.78
C PRO A 26 26.38 2.03 -8.88
N VAL A 27 26.66 1.71 -10.14
CA VAL A 27 26.40 2.58 -11.29
C VAL A 27 24.90 2.65 -11.59
N SER A 28 24.22 1.50 -11.61
CA SER A 28 22.76 1.46 -11.77
C SER A 28 22.07 2.19 -10.63
N LEU A 29 22.58 2.04 -9.40
CA LEU A 29 22.04 2.75 -8.23
C LEU A 29 22.17 4.27 -8.37
N HIS A 30 23.30 4.77 -8.88
CA HIS A 30 23.48 6.19 -9.18
C HIS A 30 22.49 6.69 -10.23
N ASN A 31 22.16 5.86 -11.22
CA ASN A 31 21.21 6.19 -12.28
C ASN A 31 19.74 6.01 -11.86
N GLY A 32 19.47 5.63 -10.61
CA GLY A 32 18.13 5.51 -10.04
C GLY A 32 17.56 4.08 -10.00
N ASP A 33 18.28 3.10 -10.56
CA ASP A 33 17.85 1.70 -10.57
C ASP A 33 18.17 1.04 -9.23
N CYS A 34 17.11 0.70 -8.49
CA CYS A 34 17.22 0.09 -7.17
C CYS A 34 17.16 -1.44 -7.21
N PHE A 35 17.05 -2.06 -8.38
CA PHE A 35 16.96 -3.52 -8.47
C PHE A 35 18.34 -4.17 -8.50
N PRO A 36 18.52 -5.31 -7.82
CA PRO A 36 19.74 -6.08 -7.99
C PRO A 36 19.79 -6.57 -9.45
N PRO A 37 20.99 -6.63 -10.07
CA PRO A 37 21.14 -7.21 -11.39
C PRO A 37 20.42 -8.56 -11.47
N PRO A 38 19.79 -8.91 -12.61
CA PRO A 38 19.17 -10.21 -12.79
C PRO A 38 20.25 -11.30 -12.76
N PHE A 39 20.50 -11.86 -11.58
CA PHE A 39 21.35 -13.05 -11.41
C PHE A 39 20.56 -14.27 -11.87
N GLY A 40 20.87 -14.75 -13.07
CA GLY A 40 20.31 -15.97 -13.65
C GLY A 40 21.42 -16.92 -14.13
N PRO A 41 21.08 -18.18 -14.45
CA PRO A 41 22.04 -19.12 -15.03
C PRO A 41 22.64 -18.62 -16.36
N ASP A 42 21.89 -17.85 -17.15
CA ASP A 42 22.33 -17.32 -18.46
C ASP A 42 23.01 -15.95 -18.42
N LYS A 43 22.96 -15.24 -17.28
CA LYS A 43 23.60 -13.92 -17.10
C LYS A 43 24.50 -13.94 -15.87
N SER A 44 25.78 -14.22 -16.10
CA SER A 44 26.79 -14.09 -15.04
C SER A 44 27.04 -12.60 -14.77
N PRO A 45 26.93 -12.13 -13.53
CA PRO A 45 27.13 -10.73 -13.23
C PRO A 45 28.59 -10.31 -13.42
N CYS A 46 28.80 -9.08 -13.88
CA CYS A 46 30.13 -8.50 -13.97
C CYS A 46 30.64 -8.18 -12.55
N THR A 47 31.76 -8.77 -12.14
CA THR A 47 32.36 -8.49 -10.82
C THR A 47 33.69 -7.75 -10.93
N VAL A 48 33.87 -6.73 -10.09
CA VAL A 48 35.10 -5.93 -10.01
C VAL A 48 35.57 -5.87 -8.57
N ILE A 49 36.88 -6.02 -8.37
CA ILE A 49 37.53 -5.78 -7.08
C ILE A 49 37.97 -4.33 -7.05
N TYR A 50 37.63 -3.62 -5.98
CA TYR A 50 38.21 -2.33 -5.68
C TYR A 50 38.58 -2.28 -4.19
N ARG A 51 39.88 -2.09 -3.91
CA ARG A 51 40.48 -2.22 -2.57
C ARG A 51 40.19 -3.61 -1.97
N LYS A 52 39.61 -3.69 -0.78
CA LYS A 52 39.25 -4.94 -0.08
C LYS A 52 37.82 -5.42 -0.37
N TYR A 53 37.11 -4.79 -1.31
CA TYR A 53 35.70 -5.02 -1.55
C TYR A 53 35.41 -5.53 -2.97
N ILE A 54 34.42 -6.41 -3.06
CA ILE A 54 33.86 -6.89 -4.33
C ILE A 54 32.59 -6.11 -4.67
N TYR A 55 32.53 -5.62 -5.89
CA TYR A 55 31.39 -4.91 -6.49
C TYR A 55 30.78 -5.76 -7.60
N TYR A 56 29.47 -5.91 -7.57
CA TYR A 56 28.67 -6.54 -8.62
C TYR A 56 28.11 -5.45 -9.51
N LEU A 57 28.18 -5.63 -10.82
CA LEU A 57 27.77 -4.65 -11.84
C LEU A 57 26.76 -5.31 -12.77
N ALA A 58 25.78 -4.52 -13.22
CA ALA A 58 24.67 -5.01 -14.03
C ALA A 58 25.16 -5.56 -15.37
N ASP A 59 25.87 -4.73 -16.13
CA ASP A 59 26.34 -5.03 -17.49
C ASP A 59 27.79 -4.58 -17.69
N GLU A 60 28.35 -4.89 -18.86
CA GLU A 60 29.73 -4.51 -19.20
C GLU A 60 29.93 -2.99 -19.29
N GLU A 61 28.89 -2.26 -19.70
CA GLU A 61 28.91 -0.79 -19.76
C GLU A 61 29.07 -0.19 -18.36
N ALA A 62 28.21 -0.60 -17.42
CA ALA A 62 28.30 -0.22 -16.02
C ALA A 62 29.65 -0.60 -15.40
N ARG A 63 30.22 -1.75 -15.80
CA ARG A 63 31.56 -2.16 -15.39
C ARG A 63 32.63 -1.17 -15.84
N ASN A 64 32.58 -0.78 -17.12
CA ASN A 64 33.56 0.13 -17.69
C ASN A 64 33.43 1.53 -17.07
N GLU A 65 32.21 1.99 -16.79
CA GLU A 65 31.95 3.25 -16.11
C GLU A 65 32.46 3.26 -14.67
N PHE A 66 32.23 2.18 -13.92
CA PHE A 66 32.77 2.02 -12.57
C PHE A 66 34.30 2.03 -12.56
N ILE A 67 34.94 1.36 -13.53
CA ILE A 67 36.40 1.33 -13.66
C ILE A 67 36.97 2.73 -13.97
N LYS A 68 36.26 3.55 -14.76
CA LYS A 68 36.67 4.92 -15.06
C LYS A 68 36.70 5.79 -13.80
N ASN A 69 35.68 5.71 -12.96
CA ASN A 69 35.56 6.54 -11.75
C ASN A 69 35.19 5.73 -10.48
N PRO A 70 36.06 4.85 -9.96
CA PRO A 70 35.71 3.95 -8.86
C PRO A 70 35.41 4.69 -7.56
N MET A 71 36.12 5.79 -7.28
CA MET A 71 35.95 6.58 -6.05
C MET A 71 34.55 7.19 -5.96
N PHE A 72 34.01 7.70 -7.08
CA PHE A 72 32.71 8.35 -7.14
C PHE A 72 31.59 7.36 -6.74
N TYR A 73 31.51 6.22 -7.45
CA TYR A 73 30.51 5.19 -7.16
C TYR A 73 30.78 4.40 -5.88
N ALA A 74 32.03 4.36 -5.38
CA ALA A 74 32.31 3.71 -4.10
C ALA A 74 31.92 4.58 -2.90
N HIS A 75 31.87 5.92 -3.01
CA HIS A 75 31.54 6.82 -1.90
C HIS A 75 30.05 7.10 -1.75
N GLN A 76 29.24 6.85 -2.77
CA GLN A 76 27.79 7.03 -2.69
C GLN A 76 27.15 6.27 -1.50
N SER A 77 25.98 6.72 -1.05
CA SER A 77 25.24 6.06 0.02
C SER A 77 24.95 4.60 -0.33
N PRO A 78 24.94 3.68 0.65
CA PRO A 78 24.54 2.29 0.41
C PRO A 78 23.13 2.24 -0.20
N PRO A 79 22.80 1.16 -0.93
CA PRO A 79 21.49 1.02 -1.54
C PRO A 79 20.46 1.06 -0.43
N LYS A 80 19.42 1.85 -0.64
CA LYS A 80 18.28 1.91 0.27
C LYS A 80 17.68 0.51 0.41
N SER A 81 17.19 0.18 1.60
CA SER A 81 16.57 -1.13 1.86
C SER A 81 15.51 -1.42 0.81
N LEU A 82 15.67 -2.55 0.10
CA LEU A 82 14.78 -2.91 -0.99
C LEU A 82 13.46 -3.37 -0.39
N ILE A 83 12.39 -2.65 -0.70
CA ILE A 83 11.06 -3.02 -0.24
C ILE A 83 10.50 -4.03 -1.23
N PRO A 84 10.23 -5.29 -0.80
CA PRO A 84 9.71 -6.30 -1.70
C PRO A 84 8.32 -5.88 -2.18
N ALA A 85 8.14 -5.77 -3.50
CA ALA A 85 6.86 -5.35 -4.07
C ALA A 85 5.79 -6.44 -3.84
N LYS A 86 4.72 -6.10 -3.12
CA LYS A 86 3.58 -7.01 -2.87
C LYS A 86 2.37 -6.44 -3.59
N ILE A 87 2.01 -7.01 -4.74
CA ILE A 87 0.85 -6.54 -5.51
C ILE A 87 -0.07 -7.70 -5.88
N ALA A 88 -1.32 -7.38 -6.19
CA ALA A 88 -2.31 -8.32 -6.68
C ALA A 88 -2.93 -7.80 -7.98
N ILE A 89 -3.18 -8.70 -8.93
CA ILE A 89 -3.84 -8.38 -10.20
C ILE A 89 -5.07 -9.26 -10.33
N VAL A 90 -6.25 -8.63 -10.34
CA VAL A 90 -7.55 -9.30 -10.48
C VAL A 90 -8.27 -8.84 -11.75
N GLY A 91 -9.39 -9.48 -12.08
CA GLY A 91 -10.11 -9.23 -13.34
C GLY A 91 -10.83 -10.48 -13.86
N PRO A 92 -11.84 -10.31 -14.73
CA PRO A 92 -12.62 -11.40 -15.30
C PRO A 92 -11.77 -12.35 -16.15
N PRO A 93 -12.17 -13.61 -16.35
CA PRO A 93 -11.41 -14.58 -17.13
C PRO A 93 -11.02 -14.00 -18.51
N LYS A 94 -9.80 -14.28 -18.96
CA LYS A 94 -9.24 -13.77 -20.25
C LYS A 94 -9.07 -12.23 -20.36
N SER A 95 -9.13 -11.49 -19.27
CA SER A 95 -8.79 -10.04 -19.27
C SER A 95 -7.31 -9.72 -19.52
N GLY A 96 -6.40 -10.71 -19.47
CA GLY A 96 -4.96 -10.51 -19.70
C GLY A 96 -4.10 -10.34 -18.45
N LYS A 97 -4.63 -10.67 -17.25
CA LYS A 97 -3.94 -10.59 -15.95
C LYS A 97 -2.59 -11.29 -15.96
N THR A 98 -2.57 -12.57 -16.33
CA THR A 98 -1.35 -13.40 -16.35
C THR A 98 -0.30 -12.81 -17.30
N THR A 99 -0.72 -12.27 -18.44
CA THR A 99 0.18 -11.60 -19.38
C THR A 99 0.79 -10.35 -18.77
N ALA A 100 -0.01 -9.51 -18.11
CA ALA A 100 0.48 -8.33 -17.40
C ALA A 100 1.43 -8.73 -16.25
N ALA A 101 1.03 -9.68 -15.40
CA ALA A 101 1.83 -10.18 -14.29
C ALA A 101 3.19 -10.72 -14.75
N ASN A 102 3.23 -11.53 -15.81
CA ASN A 102 4.48 -12.06 -16.36
C ASN A 102 5.40 -10.95 -16.87
N ARG A 103 4.87 -9.92 -17.53
CA ARG A 103 5.66 -8.80 -17.99
C ARG A 103 6.25 -8.02 -16.82
N ILE A 104 5.44 -7.74 -15.80
CA ILE A 104 5.88 -7.01 -14.60
C ILE A 104 6.95 -7.80 -13.82
N VAL A 105 6.82 -9.14 -13.76
CA VAL A 105 7.84 -10.02 -13.17
C VAL A 105 9.17 -9.91 -13.90
N GLN A 106 9.18 -9.78 -15.23
CA GLN A 106 10.41 -9.63 -16.00
C GLN A 106 11.13 -8.32 -15.65
N GLU A 107 10.38 -7.23 -15.45
CA GLU A 107 10.93 -5.91 -15.15
C GLU A 107 11.38 -5.78 -13.68
N MET A 108 10.53 -6.17 -12.72
CA MET A 108 10.80 -6.00 -11.28
C MET A 108 11.57 -7.18 -10.65
N GLY A 109 11.66 -8.32 -11.33
CA GLY A 109 12.31 -9.52 -10.83
C GLY A 109 11.60 -10.21 -9.65
N CYS A 110 10.35 -9.83 -9.36
CA CYS A 110 9.48 -10.43 -8.34
C CYS A 110 8.92 -11.80 -8.78
N VAL A 111 8.15 -12.47 -7.93
CA VAL A 111 7.60 -13.80 -8.23
C VAL A 111 6.11 -13.73 -8.54
N ARG A 112 5.67 -14.24 -9.70
CA ARG A 112 4.24 -14.43 -9.98
C ARG A 112 3.76 -15.69 -9.27
N ILE A 113 2.69 -15.56 -8.50
CA ILE A 113 2.02 -16.68 -7.84
C ILE A 113 0.54 -16.62 -8.18
N SER A 114 0.04 -17.65 -8.87
CA SER A 114 -1.39 -17.94 -8.93
C SER A 114 -1.76 -18.99 -7.89
N LEU A 115 -3.04 -19.08 -7.52
CA LEU A 115 -3.51 -20.11 -6.61
C LEU A 115 -3.23 -21.53 -7.15
N GLY A 116 -3.39 -21.72 -8.46
CA GLY A 116 -3.07 -22.98 -9.11
C GLY A 116 -1.57 -23.31 -9.07
N ASP A 117 -0.69 -22.32 -9.17
CA ASP A 117 0.75 -22.51 -9.04
C ASP A 117 1.13 -22.89 -7.59
N ALA A 118 0.50 -22.26 -6.59
CA ALA A 118 0.71 -22.59 -5.18
C ALA A 118 0.27 -24.04 -4.87
N ILE A 119 -0.91 -24.45 -5.34
CA ILE A 119 -1.40 -25.82 -5.17
C ILE A 119 -0.46 -26.82 -5.85
N ARG A 120 -0.05 -26.55 -7.10
CA ARG A 120 0.91 -27.41 -7.82
C ARG A 120 2.24 -27.51 -7.08
N TYR A 121 2.74 -26.40 -6.54
CA TYR A 121 3.96 -26.40 -5.72
C TYR A 121 3.85 -27.32 -4.51
N ILE A 122 2.73 -27.28 -3.78
CA ILE A 122 2.48 -28.17 -2.64
C ILE A 122 2.42 -29.63 -3.10
N LEU A 123 1.67 -29.89 -4.17
CA LEU A 123 1.54 -31.24 -4.74
C LEU A 123 2.81 -31.76 -5.38
N GLU A 124 3.82 -30.95 -5.71
CA GLU A 124 5.07 -31.46 -6.30
C GLU A 124 6.21 -31.53 -5.29
N LYS A 125 6.31 -30.54 -4.40
CA LYS A 125 7.45 -30.35 -3.50
C LYS A 125 7.13 -30.71 -2.04
N GLN A 126 5.87 -30.69 -1.64
CA GLN A 126 5.44 -30.85 -0.24
C GLN A 126 4.42 -31.98 -0.03
N ARG A 127 4.39 -32.99 -0.93
CA ARG A 127 3.43 -34.12 -0.87
C ARG A 127 3.38 -34.84 0.49
N HIS A 128 4.52 -34.94 1.15
CA HIS A 128 4.66 -35.67 2.41
C HIS A 128 4.05 -34.94 3.62
N THR A 129 3.80 -33.63 3.49
CA THR A 129 3.21 -32.79 4.54
C THR A 129 1.72 -33.09 4.74
N ILE A 130 1.17 -32.70 5.89
CA ILE A 130 -0.27 -32.83 6.19
C ILE A 130 -1.11 -32.11 5.12
N LEU A 131 -0.71 -30.89 4.77
CA LEU A 131 -1.36 -30.10 3.73
C LEU A 131 -1.29 -30.78 2.36
N GLY A 132 -0.14 -31.35 2.00
CA GLY A 132 0.03 -32.09 0.75
C GLY A 132 -0.88 -33.32 0.64
N LYS A 133 -1.00 -34.09 1.72
CA LYS A 133 -1.90 -35.26 1.80
C LYS A 133 -3.37 -34.84 1.73
N GLU A 134 -3.76 -33.84 2.52
CA GLU A 134 -5.12 -33.28 2.52
C GLU A 134 -5.52 -32.83 1.09
N MET A 135 -4.65 -32.08 0.43
CA MET A 135 -4.87 -31.62 -0.95
C MET A 135 -4.97 -32.77 -1.94
N GLN A 136 -4.12 -33.78 -1.83
CA GLN A 136 -4.17 -34.95 -2.70
C GLN A 136 -5.49 -35.71 -2.54
N GLU A 137 -5.95 -35.92 -1.31
CA GLU A 137 -7.23 -36.58 -1.05
C GLU A 137 -8.43 -35.81 -1.61
N VAL A 138 -8.48 -34.50 -1.40
CA VAL A 138 -9.56 -33.64 -1.91
C VAL A 138 -9.65 -33.73 -3.43
N LEU A 139 -8.50 -33.68 -4.11
CA LEU A 139 -8.43 -33.75 -5.57
C LEU A 139 -8.78 -35.14 -6.10
N ILE A 140 -8.32 -36.23 -5.46
CA ILE A 140 -8.69 -37.60 -5.85
C ILE A 140 -10.20 -37.83 -5.70
N LYS A 141 -10.81 -37.24 -4.67
CA LYS A 141 -12.27 -37.30 -4.42
C LYS A 141 -13.08 -36.38 -5.36
N GLY A 142 -12.43 -35.59 -6.21
CA GLY A 142 -13.09 -34.64 -7.11
C GLY A 142 -13.84 -33.51 -6.39
N LYS A 143 -13.44 -33.17 -5.16
CA LYS A 143 -14.10 -32.13 -4.36
C LYS A 143 -13.47 -30.76 -4.62
N GLU A 144 -14.27 -29.71 -4.43
CA GLU A 144 -13.80 -28.33 -4.46
C GLU A 144 -12.83 -28.05 -3.30
N ILE A 145 -11.83 -27.22 -3.56
CA ILE A 145 -10.83 -26.83 -2.56
C ILE A 145 -11.43 -25.71 -1.70
N LEU A 146 -11.48 -25.94 -0.38
CA LEU A 146 -11.97 -24.95 0.56
C LEU A 146 -11.07 -23.69 0.59
N PRO A 147 -11.64 -22.48 0.75
CA PRO A 147 -10.89 -21.23 0.82
C PRO A 147 -9.74 -21.24 1.85
N GLU A 148 -9.95 -21.87 3.01
CA GLU A 148 -8.96 -21.99 4.09
C GLU A 148 -7.74 -22.80 3.64
N THR A 149 -7.97 -23.94 2.99
CA THR A 149 -6.89 -24.80 2.47
C THR A 149 -6.18 -24.12 1.29
N ALA A 150 -6.92 -23.39 0.47
CA ALA A 150 -6.37 -22.59 -0.63
C ALA A 150 -5.39 -21.50 -0.12
N VAL A 151 -5.78 -20.73 0.91
CA VAL A 151 -4.93 -19.70 1.51
C VAL A 151 -3.73 -20.31 2.24
N ARG A 152 -3.88 -21.46 2.92
CA ARG A 152 -2.73 -22.19 3.50
C ARG A 152 -1.70 -22.61 2.45
N CYS A 153 -2.15 -23.08 1.29
CA CYS A 153 -1.25 -23.40 0.17
C CYS A 153 -0.50 -22.15 -0.32
N LEU A 154 -1.21 -21.02 -0.43
CA LEU A 154 -0.63 -19.75 -0.84
C LEU A 154 0.41 -19.25 0.18
N GLU A 155 0.11 -19.32 1.48
CA GLU A 155 1.01 -18.95 2.57
C GLU A 155 2.35 -19.69 2.47
N VAL A 156 2.32 -21.02 2.30
CA VAL A 156 3.53 -21.84 2.15
C VAL A 156 4.30 -21.47 0.87
N ALA A 157 3.61 -21.21 -0.24
CA ALA A 157 4.27 -20.78 -1.48
C ALA A 157 4.99 -19.42 -1.32
N LEU A 158 4.40 -18.50 -0.53
CA LEU A 158 4.95 -17.18 -0.24
C LEU A 158 6.14 -17.20 0.73
N MET A 159 6.36 -18.29 1.48
CA MET A 159 7.54 -18.48 2.33
C MET A 159 8.85 -18.64 1.53
N ASN A 160 8.77 -18.78 0.21
CA ASN A 160 9.95 -18.86 -0.65
C ASN A 160 10.85 -17.60 -0.49
N ALA A 161 12.16 -17.81 -0.29
CA ALA A 161 13.13 -16.74 -0.11
C ALA A 161 13.11 -15.65 -1.20
N LYS A 162 12.79 -16.02 -2.45
CA LYS A 162 12.62 -15.04 -3.54
C LYS A 162 11.42 -14.12 -3.33
N CYS A 163 10.31 -14.65 -2.80
CA CYS A 163 9.12 -13.86 -2.51
C CYS A 163 9.38 -12.88 -1.35
N GLN A 164 10.15 -13.30 -0.35
CA GLN A 164 10.52 -12.45 0.79
C GLN A 164 11.50 -11.33 0.41
N THR A 165 12.44 -11.62 -0.50
CA THR A 165 13.49 -10.66 -0.87
C THR A 165 13.11 -9.73 -2.02
N ARG A 166 12.32 -10.21 -2.99
CA ARG A 166 11.95 -9.44 -4.20
C ARG A 166 10.46 -9.12 -4.29
N GLY A 167 9.65 -9.69 -3.41
CA GLY A 167 8.20 -9.54 -3.44
C GLY A 167 7.52 -10.52 -4.40
N PHE A 168 6.20 -10.34 -4.52
CA PHE A 168 5.33 -11.24 -5.26
C PHE A 168 4.17 -10.49 -5.94
N ILE A 169 3.65 -11.09 -7.00
CA ILE A 169 2.42 -10.69 -7.69
C ILE A 169 1.41 -11.83 -7.54
N LEU A 170 0.29 -11.56 -6.87
CA LEU A 170 -0.85 -12.48 -6.84
C LEU A 170 -1.63 -12.36 -8.16
N ASP A 171 -1.67 -13.44 -8.93
CA ASP A 171 -2.35 -13.50 -10.23
C ASP A 171 -3.75 -14.12 -10.06
N GLY A 172 -4.79 -13.28 -10.15
CA GLY A 172 -6.18 -13.70 -10.07
C GLY A 172 -6.69 -14.01 -8.66
N PHE A 173 -6.05 -13.47 -7.62
CA PHE A 173 -6.43 -13.67 -6.22
C PHE A 173 -6.23 -12.36 -5.42
N PRO A 174 -7.09 -12.01 -4.46
CA PRO A 174 -8.30 -12.71 -3.98
C PRO A 174 -9.52 -12.56 -4.91
N LEU A 175 -10.46 -13.51 -4.82
CA LEU A 175 -11.68 -13.53 -5.63
C LEU A 175 -12.98 -13.36 -4.85
N THR A 176 -12.98 -13.63 -3.55
CA THR A 176 -14.19 -13.61 -2.71
C THR A 176 -13.88 -12.90 -1.40
N LYS A 177 -14.91 -12.41 -0.71
CA LYS A 177 -14.74 -11.75 0.60
C LYS A 177 -14.03 -12.64 1.63
N LYS A 178 -14.36 -13.93 1.65
CA LYS A 178 -13.73 -14.91 2.55
C LYS A 178 -12.22 -15.05 2.30
N HIS A 179 -11.79 -14.98 1.05
CA HIS A 179 -10.36 -14.96 0.73
C HIS A 179 -9.65 -13.72 1.31
N VAL A 180 -10.32 -12.57 1.28
CA VAL A 180 -9.77 -11.33 1.83
C VAL A 180 -9.59 -11.42 3.34
N GLU A 181 -10.62 -11.88 4.05
CA GLU A 181 -10.58 -12.06 5.51
C GLU A 181 -9.42 -12.99 5.93
N LEU A 182 -9.28 -14.12 5.24
CA LEU A 182 -8.19 -15.07 5.49
C LEU A 182 -6.80 -14.49 5.15
N LEU A 183 -6.68 -13.71 4.08
CA LEU A 183 -5.40 -13.05 3.74
C LEU A 183 -4.98 -12.05 4.83
N VAL A 184 -5.94 -11.32 5.40
CA VAL A 184 -5.71 -10.36 6.48
C VAL A 184 -5.29 -11.07 7.76
N GLU A 185 -5.96 -12.15 8.12
CA GLU A 185 -5.60 -13.00 9.27
C GLU A 185 -4.15 -13.50 9.16
N LYS A 186 -3.72 -13.82 7.94
CA LYS A 186 -2.35 -14.27 7.63
C LYS A 186 -1.34 -13.14 7.42
N GLY A 187 -1.75 -11.88 7.50
CA GLY A 187 -0.88 -10.72 7.26
C GLY A 187 -0.40 -10.59 5.81
N ILE A 188 -1.07 -11.22 4.85
CA ILE A 188 -0.74 -11.18 3.42
C ILE A 188 -1.57 -10.08 2.76
N ILE A 189 -1.17 -8.83 2.97
CA ILE A 189 -1.86 -7.66 2.42
C ILE A 189 -1.04 -7.09 1.26
N PRO A 190 -1.56 -7.07 0.02
CA PRO A 190 -0.89 -6.41 -1.09
C PRO A 190 -0.93 -4.88 -0.90
N PHE A 191 0.14 -4.20 -1.27
CA PHE A 191 0.22 -2.72 -1.21
C PHE A 191 -0.63 -2.05 -2.28
N LYS A 192 -0.88 -2.74 -3.40
CA LYS A 192 -1.77 -2.29 -4.45
C LYS A 192 -2.47 -3.47 -5.12
N LEU A 193 -3.75 -3.29 -5.40
CA LEU A 193 -4.56 -4.27 -6.10
C LEU A 193 -5.07 -3.65 -7.40
N PHE A 194 -4.64 -4.21 -8.53
CA PHE A 194 -5.00 -3.77 -9.86
C PHE A 194 -6.11 -4.65 -10.42
N GLU A 195 -7.25 -4.06 -10.73
CA GLU A 195 -8.33 -4.72 -11.44
C GLU A 195 -8.25 -4.41 -12.94
N LEU A 196 -8.16 -5.45 -13.77
CA LEU A 196 -8.26 -5.32 -15.21
C LEU A 196 -9.72 -5.48 -15.64
N GLU A 197 -10.41 -4.37 -15.86
CA GLU A 197 -11.80 -4.34 -16.31
C GLU A 197 -11.90 -4.72 -17.78
N CYS A 198 -12.73 -5.73 -18.08
CA CYS A 198 -12.88 -6.24 -19.44
C CYS A 198 -14.30 -6.75 -19.66
N ASP A 199 -14.90 -6.36 -20.79
CA ASP A 199 -16.24 -6.79 -21.16
C ASP A 199 -16.30 -8.28 -21.47
N VAL A 200 -17.45 -8.90 -21.23
CA VAL A 200 -17.67 -10.34 -21.48
C VAL A 200 -17.44 -10.69 -22.95
N THR A 201 -17.84 -9.82 -23.87
CA THR A 201 -17.63 -9.99 -25.31
C THR A 201 -16.15 -10.09 -25.67
N GLU A 202 -15.34 -9.16 -25.19
CA GLU A 202 -13.89 -9.15 -25.42
C GLU A 202 -13.21 -10.36 -24.75
N CYS A 203 -13.63 -10.73 -23.54
CA CYS A 203 -13.14 -11.93 -22.86
C CYS A 203 -13.41 -13.20 -23.68
N THR A 204 -14.58 -13.28 -24.32
CA THR A 204 -14.99 -14.42 -25.14
C THR A 204 -14.21 -14.48 -26.45
N ILE A 205 -14.01 -13.34 -27.13
CA ILE A 205 -13.16 -13.23 -28.33
C ILE A 205 -11.73 -13.69 -28.03
N ARG A 206 -11.18 -13.24 -26.90
CA ARG A 206 -9.84 -13.67 -26.45
C ARG A 206 -9.81 -15.17 -26.16
N ALA A 207 -10.83 -15.71 -25.47
CA ALA A 207 -10.94 -17.15 -25.19
C ALA A 207 -10.94 -18.00 -26.46
N MET A 208 -11.64 -17.57 -27.51
CA MET A 208 -11.71 -18.28 -28.79
C MET A 208 -10.34 -18.34 -29.48
N LYS A 209 -9.60 -17.22 -29.53
CA LYS A 209 -8.23 -17.18 -30.07
C LYS A 209 -7.31 -18.12 -29.29
N ASP A 210 -7.40 -18.02 -27.97
CA ASP A 210 -6.68 -18.84 -27.01
C ASP A 210 -6.92 -20.35 -27.21
N ARG A 211 -8.18 -20.74 -27.46
CA ARG A 211 -8.56 -22.14 -27.72
C ARG A 211 -7.88 -22.73 -28.96
N SER A 212 -7.55 -21.88 -29.94
CA SER A 212 -6.84 -22.30 -31.16
C SER A 212 -5.33 -22.44 -30.99
N ASP A 213 -4.76 -22.04 -29.85
CA ASP A 213 -3.32 -22.16 -29.60
C ASP A 213 -2.93 -23.61 -29.22
N LEU A 214 -2.11 -24.23 -30.07
CA LEU A 214 -1.63 -25.61 -29.92
C LEU A 214 -0.53 -25.76 -28.86
N LYS A 215 0.05 -24.67 -28.33
CA LYS A 215 1.16 -24.71 -27.36
C LYS A 215 0.74 -25.02 -25.92
N ARG A 216 -0.52 -25.41 -25.69
CA ARG A 216 -1.06 -25.56 -24.34
C ARG A 216 -0.72 -26.91 -23.72
N PRO A 217 -0.26 -26.93 -22.46
CA PRO A 217 0.06 -28.17 -21.77
C PRO A 217 -1.19 -29.01 -21.44
N TYR A 218 -2.38 -28.41 -21.38
CA TYR A 218 -3.64 -29.10 -21.09
C TYR A 218 -4.85 -28.37 -21.68
N PRO A 219 -5.95 -29.09 -21.99
CA PRO A 219 -7.22 -28.49 -22.38
C PRO A 219 -7.81 -27.63 -21.25
N LEU A 220 -8.23 -26.42 -21.58
CA LEU A 220 -8.92 -25.52 -20.65
C LEU A 220 -10.39 -25.34 -21.06
N PRO A 221 -11.32 -25.22 -20.10
CA PRO A 221 -12.73 -24.95 -20.39
C PRO A 221 -12.90 -23.48 -20.81
N ASP A 222 -12.61 -23.24 -22.08
CA ASP A 222 -12.68 -21.96 -22.80
C ASP A 222 -13.88 -21.91 -23.78
N SER A 223 -14.94 -22.71 -23.52
CA SER A 223 -16.19 -22.58 -24.29
C SER A 223 -16.90 -21.27 -23.96
N PRO A 224 -17.70 -20.70 -24.88
CA PRO A 224 -18.45 -19.48 -24.61
C PRO A 224 -19.31 -19.56 -23.36
N GLU A 225 -19.97 -20.71 -23.13
CA GLU A 225 -20.82 -20.96 -21.96
C GLU A 225 -19.99 -20.98 -20.67
N ALA A 226 -18.83 -21.65 -20.69
CA ALA A 226 -17.92 -21.71 -19.55
C ALA A 226 -17.33 -20.34 -19.19
N ILE A 227 -17.00 -19.53 -20.20
CA ILE A 227 -16.50 -18.16 -20.00
C ILE A 227 -17.61 -17.25 -19.48
N ALA A 228 -18.83 -17.36 -20.01
CA ALA A 228 -19.99 -16.60 -19.54
C ALA A 228 -20.29 -16.90 -18.06
N TYR A 229 -20.32 -18.18 -17.69
CA TYR A 229 -20.51 -18.60 -16.30
C TYR A 229 -19.42 -18.04 -15.38
N LYS A 230 -18.13 -18.21 -15.72
CA LYS A 230 -17.02 -17.68 -14.92
C LYS A 230 -17.04 -16.16 -14.78
N ASN A 231 -17.46 -15.45 -15.82
CA ASN A 231 -17.56 -14.00 -15.77
C ASN A 231 -18.71 -13.55 -14.86
N ALA A 232 -19.88 -14.19 -14.96
CA ALA A 232 -21.00 -13.95 -14.06
C ALA A 232 -20.62 -14.19 -12.59
N THR A 233 -19.91 -15.29 -12.30
CA THR A 233 -19.39 -15.57 -10.94
C THR A 233 -18.42 -14.48 -10.48
N TYR A 234 -17.47 -14.07 -11.33
CA TYR A 234 -16.53 -13.00 -11.00
C TYR A 234 -17.24 -11.69 -10.68
N GLN A 235 -18.22 -11.28 -11.49
CA GLN A 235 -18.95 -10.03 -11.29
C GLN A 235 -19.74 -10.02 -9.97
N HIS A 236 -20.31 -11.17 -9.57
CA HIS A 236 -21.02 -11.31 -8.29
C HIS A 236 -20.05 -11.19 -7.11
N GLU A 237 -18.93 -11.91 -7.15
CA GLU A 237 -18.00 -12.03 -6.01
C GLU A 237 -17.06 -10.84 -5.84
N ILE A 238 -16.78 -10.09 -6.91
CA ILE A 238 -15.79 -9.01 -6.87
C ILE A 238 -16.31 -7.75 -6.17
N MET A 239 -17.62 -7.47 -6.18
CA MET A 239 -18.17 -6.23 -5.60
C MET A 239 -17.85 -6.10 -4.11
N PRO A 240 -18.08 -7.11 -3.25
CA PRO A 240 -17.67 -7.06 -1.84
C PRO A 240 -16.17 -6.89 -1.64
N VAL A 241 -15.34 -7.52 -2.50
CA VAL A 241 -13.88 -7.44 -2.44
C VAL A 241 -13.41 -6.02 -2.77
N ARG A 242 -13.99 -5.43 -3.84
CA ARG A 242 -13.71 -4.07 -4.28
C ARG A 242 -14.06 -3.06 -3.20
N GLN A 243 -15.25 -3.16 -2.60
CA GLN A 243 -15.68 -2.29 -1.48
C GLN A 243 -14.70 -2.38 -0.32
N TRP A 244 -14.34 -3.59 0.10
CA TRP A 244 -13.44 -3.79 1.23
C TRP A 244 -12.06 -3.16 1.01
N TYR A 245 -11.40 -3.41 -0.13
CA TYR A 245 -10.07 -2.83 -0.41
C TYR A 245 -10.12 -1.32 -0.66
N THR A 246 -11.26 -0.79 -1.14
CA THR A 246 -11.45 0.66 -1.35
C THR A 246 -11.65 1.38 -0.02
N GLU A 247 -12.44 0.81 0.89
CA GLU A 247 -12.79 1.44 2.17
C GLU A 247 -11.72 1.24 3.24
N VAL A 248 -11.18 0.02 3.36
CA VAL A 248 -10.27 -0.35 4.46
C VAL A 248 -8.83 0.05 4.16
N HIS A 249 -8.29 -0.34 2.99
CA HIS A 249 -6.87 -0.12 2.68
C HIS A 249 -6.59 0.95 1.63
N LYS A 250 -7.63 1.44 0.93
CA LYS A 250 -7.54 2.46 -0.14
C LYS A 250 -6.52 2.13 -1.22
N ASN A 251 -6.35 0.85 -1.51
CA ASN A 251 -5.30 0.34 -2.39
C ASN A 251 -5.83 -0.30 -3.69
N TRP A 252 -7.13 -0.16 -3.97
CA TRP A 252 -7.77 -0.62 -5.21
C TRP A 252 -7.51 0.35 -6.38
N MET A 253 -7.24 -0.19 -7.56
CA MET A 253 -7.14 0.57 -8.79
C MET A 253 -7.71 -0.21 -9.98
N ALA A 254 -8.73 0.35 -10.63
CA ALA A 254 -9.29 -0.21 -11.85
C ALA A 254 -8.55 0.31 -13.10
N LEU A 255 -8.28 -0.59 -14.04
CA LEU A 255 -7.60 -0.34 -15.30
C LEU A 255 -8.41 -0.96 -16.44
N ASN A 256 -8.66 -0.19 -17.50
CA ASN A 256 -9.37 -0.68 -18.67
C ASN A 256 -8.48 -1.63 -19.49
N ALA A 257 -8.86 -2.91 -19.57
CA ALA A 257 -8.11 -3.96 -20.26
C ALA A 257 -8.19 -3.90 -21.80
N LYS A 258 -9.02 -3.02 -22.38
CA LYS A 258 -9.05 -2.72 -23.82
C LYS A 258 -8.02 -1.68 -24.24
N SER A 259 -7.47 -0.94 -23.27
CA SER A 259 -6.43 0.05 -23.54
C SER A 259 -5.13 -0.61 -24.05
N ASN A 260 -4.20 0.20 -24.52
CA ASN A 260 -2.91 -0.28 -25.01
C ASN A 260 -2.17 -1.05 -23.90
N LYS A 261 -1.68 -2.26 -24.23
CA LYS A 261 -0.93 -3.13 -23.30
C LYS A 261 0.21 -2.39 -22.60
N TRP A 262 0.95 -1.56 -23.35
CA TRP A 262 2.06 -0.76 -22.83
C TRP A 262 1.61 0.24 -21.77
N LEU A 263 0.47 0.90 -21.99
CA LEU A 263 -0.10 1.86 -21.04
C LEU A 263 -0.51 1.17 -19.73
N ILE A 264 -1.09 -0.03 -19.82
CA ILE A 264 -1.45 -0.83 -18.64
C ILE A 264 -0.20 -1.20 -17.85
N TRP A 265 0.83 -1.69 -18.54
CA TRP A 265 2.09 -2.10 -17.89
C TRP A 265 2.79 -0.93 -17.24
N ASP A 266 2.93 0.18 -17.96
CA ASP A 266 3.55 1.41 -17.46
C ASP A 266 2.82 1.95 -16.23
N ARG A 267 1.48 2.01 -16.26
CA ARG A 267 0.68 2.40 -15.08
C ARG A 267 0.94 1.50 -13.88
N ILE A 268 0.91 0.18 -14.06
CA ILE A 268 1.14 -0.75 -12.95
C ILE A 268 2.54 -0.58 -12.37
N LEU A 269 3.56 -0.42 -13.23
CA LEU A 269 4.94 -0.21 -12.81
C LEU A 269 5.12 1.11 -12.07
N ASN A 270 4.60 2.22 -12.62
CA ASN A 270 4.72 3.55 -12.03
C ASN A 270 4.02 3.64 -10.67
N GLU A 271 2.81 3.09 -10.55
CA GLU A 271 2.08 3.05 -9.29
C GLU A 271 2.79 2.17 -8.25
N THR A 272 3.28 1.00 -8.67
CA THR A 272 4.02 0.12 -7.77
C THR A 272 5.31 0.78 -7.29
N ALA A 273 6.05 1.45 -8.18
CA ALA A 273 7.26 2.20 -7.85
C ALA A 273 6.97 3.36 -6.89
N ALA A 274 5.90 4.11 -7.13
CA ALA A 274 5.48 5.23 -6.28
C ALA A 274 5.18 4.76 -4.84
N VAL A 275 4.42 3.68 -4.67
CA VAL A 275 4.11 3.12 -3.35
C VAL A 275 5.35 2.55 -2.69
N THR A 276 6.20 1.83 -3.43
CA THR A 276 7.46 1.28 -2.92
C THR A 276 8.38 2.39 -2.39
N LYS A 277 8.47 3.53 -3.11
CA LYS A 277 9.24 4.71 -2.70
C LYS A 277 8.68 5.35 -1.42
N LYS A 278 7.36 5.42 -1.28
CA LYS A 278 6.71 5.93 -0.05
C LYS A 278 7.01 5.04 1.16
N ILE A 279 6.87 3.72 1.03
CA ILE A 279 7.19 2.75 2.09
C ILE A 279 8.68 2.84 2.48
N GLN A 280 9.57 2.93 1.50
CA GLN A 280 10.99 3.07 1.73
C GLN A 280 11.32 4.36 2.49
N THR A 281 10.74 5.49 2.08
CA THR A 281 10.90 6.79 2.76
C THR A 281 10.38 6.73 4.19
N TYR A 282 9.25 6.07 4.42
CA TYR A 282 8.69 5.85 5.75
C TYR A 282 9.64 5.08 6.67
N LEU A 283 10.14 3.93 6.20
CA LEU A 283 11.07 3.09 6.97
C LEU A 283 12.40 3.78 7.25
N GLU A 284 12.94 4.53 6.27
CA GLU A 284 14.15 5.33 6.45
C GLU A 284 13.95 6.39 7.54
N ARG A 285 12.90 7.20 7.45
CA ARG A 285 12.63 8.26 8.43
C ARG A 285 12.42 7.69 9.83
N LYS A 286 11.73 6.55 9.93
CA LYS A 286 11.55 5.82 11.20
C LYS A 286 12.88 5.33 11.79
N SER A 287 13.80 4.84 10.95
CA SER A 287 15.14 4.40 11.42
C SER A 287 15.97 5.54 12.02
N PHE A 288 15.72 6.78 11.59
CA PHE A 288 16.34 7.99 12.15
C PHE A 288 15.51 8.65 13.26
N ASN A 289 14.48 7.98 13.78
CA ASN A 289 13.54 8.55 14.77
C ASN A 289 12.88 9.87 14.32
N LYS A 290 12.71 10.08 13.01
CA LYS A 290 11.98 11.24 12.46
C LYS A 290 10.51 10.89 12.23
N ALA A 291 9.65 11.89 12.23
CA ALA A 291 8.25 11.70 11.84
C ALA A 291 8.15 11.28 10.38
N ALA A 292 7.17 10.47 10.00
CA ALA A 292 7.00 9.99 8.63
C ALA A 292 5.53 10.00 8.21
N SER A 293 5.26 10.39 6.96
CA SER A 293 3.89 10.33 6.43
C SER A 293 3.45 8.87 6.30
N ILE A 294 2.18 8.62 6.64
CA ILE A 294 1.56 7.30 6.50
C ILE A 294 0.65 7.17 5.26
N ALA A 295 0.65 8.19 4.40
CA ALA A 295 -0.14 8.19 3.18
C ALA A 295 0.19 6.98 2.30
N ASP A 296 -0.84 6.27 1.84
CA ASP A 296 -0.75 5.09 0.98
C ASP A 296 0.04 3.89 1.55
N LEU A 297 0.26 3.84 2.87
CA LEU A 297 0.90 2.69 3.53
C LEU A 297 -0.07 1.54 3.83
N CYS A 298 -1.31 1.59 3.31
CA CYS A 298 -2.35 0.58 3.50
C CYS A 298 -2.72 0.35 4.98
N ILE A 299 -2.69 1.40 5.81
CA ILE A 299 -3.03 1.32 7.23
C ILE A 299 -4.56 1.25 7.39
N SER A 300 -5.05 0.26 8.13
CA SER A 300 -6.49 0.11 8.37
C SER A 300 -7.02 1.20 9.31
N PRO A 301 -8.31 1.60 9.21
CA PRO A 301 -8.91 2.56 10.13
C PRO A 301 -8.86 2.11 11.59
N GLN A 302 -8.94 0.80 11.86
CA GLN A 302 -8.84 0.22 13.20
C GLN A 302 -7.42 0.34 13.76
N GLU A 303 -6.40 0.08 12.93
CA GLU A 303 -5.02 0.29 13.36
C GLU A 303 -4.75 1.79 13.61
N LEU A 304 -5.27 2.65 12.73
CA LEU A 304 -5.17 4.09 12.88
C LEU A 304 -5.77 4.56 14.21
N SER A 305 -6.98 4.12 14.55
CA SER A 305 -7.66 4.49 15.80
C SER A 305 -6.92 4.01 17.04
N ASN A 306 -6.38 2.78 17.01
CA ASN A 306 -5.67 2.18 18.15
C ASN A 306 -4.34 2.86 18.47
N ARG A 307 -3.74 3.53 17.49
CA ARG A 307 -2.42 4.16 17.62
C ARG A 307 -2.50 5.69 17.57
N LEU A 308 -3.68 6.28 17.77
CA LEU A 308 -3.82 7.73 17.82
C LEU A 308 -2.99 8.33 18.94
N GLY A 309 -2.40 9.49 18.64
CA GLY A 309 -1.64 10.30 19.59
C GLY A 309 -2.51 10.97 20.65
N GLU A 310 -1.85 11.77 21.49
CA GLU A 310 -2.48 12.54 22.58
C GLU A 310 -3.51 13.55 22.07
N TYR A 311 -3.31 14.01 20.84
CA TYR A 311 -4.19 14.97 20.17
C TYR A 311 -5.38 14.30 19.48
N VAL A 312 -5.46 12.96 19.46
CA VAL A 312 -6.57 12.18 18.89
C VAL A 312 -6.88 12.59 17.43
N HIS A 313 -7.94 13.37 17.20
CA HIS A 313 -8.35 13.85 15.88
C HIS A 313 -7.92 15.29 15.58
N TYR A 314 -7.35 15.99 16.56
CA TYR A 314 -6.99 17.39 16.45
C TYR A 314 -5.58 17.59 15.91
N CYS A 315 -5.39 18.67 15.14
CA CYS A 315 -4.10 19.03 14.60
C CYS A 315 -3.17 19.63 15.68
N PRO A 316 -2.02 18.99 16.00
CA PRO A 316 -1.08 19.52 17.00
C PRO A 316 -0.36 20.80 16.51
N VAL A 317 -0.15 20.92 15.20
CA VAL A 317 0.55 22.06 14.59
C VAL A 317 -0.28 23.33 14.70
N SER A 318 -1.56 23.27 14.36
CA SER A 318 -2.50 24.41 14.47
C SER A 318 -2.64 24.86 15.92
N LEU A 319 -2.78 23.91 16.86
CA LEU A 319 -2.87 24.22 18.29
C LEU A 319 -1.59 24.89 18.82
N THR A 320 -0.42 24.45 18.36
CA THR A 320 0.85 24.98 18.85
C THR A 320 1.14 26.37 18.27
N LEU A 321 0.91 26.58 16.97
CA LEU A 321 1.27 27.82 16.27
C LEU A 321 0.20 28.90 16.36
N ARG A 322 -1.09 28.53 16.25
CA ARG A 322 -2.21 29.47 16.14
C ARG A 322 -3.16 29.43 17.33
N ASP A 323 -3.00 28.45 18.24
CA ASP A 323 -3.92 28.19 19.35
C ASP A 323 -5.35 27.80 18.90
N GLU A 324 -5.45 27.25 17.68
CA GLU A 324 -6.69 26.83 17.04
C GLU A 324 -6.93 25.32 17.24
N LEU A 325 -8.13 24.95 17.69
CA LEU A 325 -8.56 23.56 17.86
C LEU A 325 -9.30 23.05 16.62
N VAL A 326 -8.54 22.67 15.59
CA VAL A 326 -9.11 22.14 14.36
C VAL A 326 -9.34 20.63 14.48
N ASP A 327 -10.60 20.21 14.36
CA ASP A 327 -10.99 18.79 14.36
C ASP A 327 -10.88 18.19 12.96
N CYS A 328 -9.95 17.24 12.78
CA CYS A 328 -9.74 16.52 11.53
C CYS A 328 -10.46 15.15 11.52
N SER A 329 -11.50 14.96 12.33
CA SER A 329 -12.29 13.71 12.39
C SER A 329 -13.10 13.45 11.12
N ALA A 330 -13.62 14.52 10.48
CA ALA A 330 -14.41 14.44 9.26
C ALA A 330 -13.59 13.98 8.03
N ASP A 331 -12.29 14.28 8.04
CA ASP A 331 -11.39 13.84 6.98
C ASP A 331 -11.09 12.35 7.11
N THR A 332 -11.73 11.58 6.24
CA THR A 332 -11.43 10.15 6.11
C THR A 332 -10.09 9.91 5.43
N LYS A 333 -9.51 10.91 4.76
CA LYS A 333 -8.23 10.81 4.03
C LYS A 333 -7.06 10.64 4.98
N THR A 334 -6.16 9.72 4.64
CA THR A 334 -4.93 9.42 5.39
C THR A 334 -3.74 10.27 4.94
N ASP A 335 -3.97 11.18 3.98
CA ASP A 335 -2.94 11.91 3.26
C ASP A 335 -2.15 12.85 4.19
N TYR A 336 -2.82 13.42 5.19
CA TYR A 336 -2.27 14.39 6.13
C TYR A 336 -1.98 13.80 7.51
N ILE A 337 -1.66 12.50 7.57
CA ILE A 337 -1.34 11.83 8.82
C ILE A 337 0.15 11.48 8.84
N ALA A 338 0.79 11.74 9.98
CA ALA A 338 2.18 11.38 10.24
C ALA A 338 2.28 10.43 11.45
N GLU A 339 3.18 9.46 11.36
CA GLU A 339 3.64 8.67 12.50
C GLU A 339 4.84 9.36 13.15
N TYR A 340 4.82 9.45 14.48
CA TYR A 340 5.99 9.79 15.28
C TYR A 340 6.01 8.95 16.56
N ARG A 341 7.15 8.30 16.85
CA ARG A 341 7.35 7.45 18.05
C ARG A 341 6.23 6.41 18.29
N GLY A 342 5.76 5.80 17.21
CA GLY A 342 4.73 4.76 17.28
C GLY A 342 3.28 5.25 17.33
N ARG A 343 3.05 6.57 17.43
CA ARG A 343 1.71 7.19 17.46
C ARG A 343 1.41 7.95 16.18
N TYR A 344 0.13 8.05 15.84
CA TYR A 344 -0.37 8.77 14.66
C TYR A 344 -0.96 10.13 15.02
N TYR A 345 -0.60 11.13 14.23
CA TYR A 345 -1.03 12.53 14.39
C TYR A 345 -1.65 13.03 13.11
N ARG A 346 -2.88 13.55 13.20
CA ARG A 346 -3.59 14.16 12.07
C ARG A 346 -3.19 15.61 11.90
N MET A 347 -3.11 16.07 10.66
CA MET A 347 -2.83 17.45 10.32
C MET A 347 -3.98 18.01 9.48
N THR A 348 -4.23 19.31 9.62
CA THR A 348 -5.29 20.02 8.89
C THR A 348 -5.00 20.09 7.39
N GLY A 349 -3.73 20.12 6.99
CA GLY A 349 -3.35 20.27 5.60
C GLY A 349 -1.90 19.91 5.28
N PRO A 350 -1.50 20.07 4.01
CA PRO A 350 -0.16 19.70 3.55
C PRO A 350 0.94 20.57 4.17
N LYS A 351 0.67 21.87 4.40
CA LYS A 351 1.63 22.80 5.01
C LYS A 351 1.94 22.39 6.46
N GLU A 352 0.89 22.09 7.22
CA GLU A 352 1.00 21.63 8.60
C GLU A 352 1.72 20.27 8.68
N LEU A 353 1.46 19.37 7.73
CA LEU A 353 2.19 18.11 7.62
C LEU A 353 3.68 18.32 7.37
N GLU A 354 4.06 19.20 6.46
CA GLU A 354 5.48 19.50 6.19
C GLU A 354 6.19 20.04 7.43
N LEU A 355 5.57 20.97 8.16
CA LEU A 355 6.09 21.49 9.42
C LEU A 355 6.30 20.38 10.45
N PHE A 356 5.33 19.49 10.60
CA PHE A 356 5.43 18.37 11.54
C PHE A 356 6.52 17.36 11.14
N LEU A 357 6.68 17.12 9.83
CA LEU A 357 7.73 16.23 9.33
C LEU A 357 9.13 16.82 9.53
N ASP A 358 9.28 18.15 9.54
CA ASP A 358 10.57 18.80 9.77
C ASP A 358 10.98 18.76 11.24
N ASP A 359 10.08 19.17 12.15
CA ASP A 359 10.35 19.23 13.60
C ASP A 359 9.18 18.66 14.43
N PRO A 360 9.07 17.33 14.55
CA PRO A 360 7.97 16.70 15.28
C PRO A 360 8.06 16.90 16.80
N GLU A 361 9.26 17.11 17.36
CA GLU A 361 9.44 17.30 18.81
C GLU A 361 8.81 18.59 19.29
N ARG A 362 8.79 19.62 18.44
CA ARG A 362 8.12 20.89 18.74
C ARG A 362 6.62 20.76 18.90
N TYR A 363 5.98 19.85 18.16
CA TYR A 363 4.52 19.73 18.09
C TYR A 363 3.97 18.52 18.88
N ALA A 364 4.78 17.48 19.08
CA ALA A 364 4.43 16.29 19.85
C ALA A 364 5.58 15.89 20.80
N PRO A 365 5.95 16.75 21.78
CA PRO A 365 6.93 16.41 22.80
C PRO A 365 6.41 15.34 23.77
N LEU A 366 7.30 14.70 24.53
CA LEU A 366 6.90 13.73 25.58
C LEU A 366 6.04 14.36 26.67
N GLU A 367 6.30 15.64 26.94
CA GLU A 367 5.52 16.46 27.87
C GLU A 367 4.89 17.60 27.08
N PRO A 368 3.63 17.43 26.62
CA PRO A 368 2.92 18.44 25.85
C PRO A 368 2.74 19.71 26.68
N ARG A 369 3.35 20.82 26.23
CA ARG A 369 3.17 22.14 26.83
C ARG A 369 1.73 22.64 26.72
N LYS A 370 1.05 22.26 25.62
CA LYS A 370 -0.37 22.51 25.39
C LYS A 370 -1.09 21.18 25.28
N LEU A 371 -1.85 20.85 26.31
CA LEU A 371 -2.78 19.72 26.31
C LEU A 371 -4.10 20.13 25.69
N LEU A 372 -4.81 19.16 25.09
CA LEU A 372 -6.18 19.36 24.69
C LEU A 372 -7.03 19.75 25.92
N PRO A 373 -7.98 20.69 25.79
CA PRO A 373 -8.94 20.98 26.86
C PRO A 373 -9.66 19.70 27.31
N PRO A 374 -10.20 19.63 28.53
CA PRO A 374 -11.01 18.48 28.92
C PRO A 374 -12.25 18.36 28.01
N PRO A 375 -12.83 17.15 27.84
CA PRO A 375 -13.87 16.89 26.83
C PRO A 375 -15.08 17.85 26.93
N ASN A 376 -15.50 18.17 28.14
CA ASN A 376 -16.57 19.13 28.45
C ASN A 376 -16.27 20.59 28.04
N ARG A 377 -15.01 20.91 27.69
CA ARG A 377 -14.58 22.20 27.17
C ARG A 377 -14.12 22.12 25.71
N ARG A 378 -14.45 21.04 24.98
CA ARG A 378 -14.22 20.93 23.53
C ARG A 378 -15.52 21.19 22.77
N PRO A 379 -15.50 22.01 21.71
CA PRO A 379 -16.64 22.12 20.82
C PRO A 379 -16.83 20.79 20.08
N HIS A 380 -18.06 20.28 20.08
CA HIS A 380 -18.45 19.06 19.37
C HIS A 380 -19.43 19.43 18.26
N ARG A 381 -19.10 19.08 17.01
CA ARG A 381 -20.01 19.20 15.87
C ARG A 381 -21.20 18.27 16.09
N ARG A 382 -22.42 18.77 15.87
CA ARG A 382 -23.67 17.99 15.98
C ARG A 382 -24.40 18.02 14.65
N THR A 383 -24.94 16.86 14.27
CA THR A 383 -25.87 16.79 13.14
C THR A 383 -27.22 17.38 13.54
N GLU A 384 -28.04 17.77 12.55
CA GLU A 384 -29.38 18.31 12.81
C GLU A 384 -30.25 17.32 13.63
N ALA A 385 -30.15 16.03 13.33
CA ALA A 385 -30.86 14.97 14.05
C ALA A 385 -30.39 14.84 15.51
N GLU A 386 -29.08 14.90 15.77
CA GLU A 386 -28.54 14.90 17.12
C GLU A 386 -28.93 16.15 17.90
N ALA A 387 -28.87 17.33 17.27
CA ALA A 387 -29.28 18.58 17.88
C ALA A 387 -30.76 18.55 18.30
N LYS A 388 -31.63 17.98 17.45
CA LYS A 388 -33.06 17.77 17.78
C LYS A 388 -33.27 16.75 18.90
N ALA A 389 -32.47 15.70 18.97
CA ALA A 389 -32.57 14.69 20.04
C ALA A 389 -32.16 15.23 21.42
N MET A 390 -31.40 16.33 21.47
CA MET A 390 -30.95 16.94 22.72
C MET A 390 -31.97 17.89 23.37
N PHE A 391 -33.14 18.12 22.76
CA PHE A 391 -34.19 18.91 23.41
C PHE A 391 -34.78 18.17 24.62
N PRO A 392 -35.01 18.83 25.77
CA PRO A 392 -35.04 20.28 25.99
C PRO A 392 -33.74 20.85 26.63
N LYS A 393 -32.61 20.84 25.91
CA LYS A 393 -31.43 21.66 26.27
C LYS A 393 -31.61 23.13 25.84
N PRO A 394 -31.07 24.10 26.61
CA PRO A 394 -31.13 25.51 26.25
C PRO A 394 -30.25 25.83 25.03
N ILE A 395 -30.83 26.57 24.08
CA ILE A 395 -30.10 27.16 22.95
C ILE A 395 -29.50 28.48 23.42
N GLU A 396 -28.19 28.63 23.30
CA GLU A 396 -27.50 29.85 23.69
C GLU A 396 -27.60 30.93 22.61
N PHE A 397 -27.34 32.18 23.01
CA PHE A 397 -27.38 33.35 22.11
C PHE A 397 -28.72 33.53 21.37
N ALA A 398 -29.82 32.98 21.91
CA ALA A 398 -31.15 32.98 21.28
C ALA A 398 -31.16 32.42 19.84
N GLY A 399 -30.20 31.55 19.48
CA GLY A 399 -30.07 30.97 18.14
C GLY A 399 -29.31 31.85 17.13
N TYR A 400 -28.79 33.01 17.54
CA TYR A 400 -27.89 33.82 16.71
C TYR A 400 -26.47 33.25 16.71
N CYS A 401 -25.77 33.41 15.58
CA CYS A 401 -24.39 32.96 15.41
C CYS A 401 -23.43 33.83 16.24
N PRO A 402 -22.68 33.28 17.21
CA PRO A 402 -21.70 34.04 17.98
C PRO A 402 -20.48 34.49 17.15
N VAL A 403 -20.15 33.78 16.06
CA VAL A 403 -18.98 34.10 15.21
C VAL A 403 -19.21 35.37 14.41
N THR A 404 -20.41 35.55 13.85
CA THR A 404 -20.73 36.79 13.11
C THR A 404 -20.76 38.02 14.01
N TYR A 405 -21.11 37.83 15.29
CA TYR A 405 -20.98 38.89 16.29
C TYR A 405 -19.52 39.26 16.56
N LEU A 406 -18.64 38.27 16.65
CA LEU A 406 -17.21 38.50 16.86
C LEU A 406 -16.57 39.18 15.64
N ASP A 407 -16.81 38.66 14.45
CA ASP A 407 -16.27 39.17 13.18
C ASP A 407 -16.79 40.57 12.86
N GLY A 408 -18.05 40.85 13.20
CA GLY A 408 -18.67 42.17 13.10
C GLY A 408 -18.15 43.21 14.12
N GLY A 409 -17.11 42.88 14.89
CA GLY A 409 -16.54 43.77 15.91
C GLY A 409 -17.46 43.99 17.11
N LYS A 410 -18.25 42.97 17.48
CA LYS A 410 -19.20 42.98 18.61
C LYS A 410 -20.35 43.97 18.47
N LYS A 411 -20.75 44.26 17.23
CA LYS A 411 -21.92 45.09 16.92
C LYS A 411 -23.17 44.23 16.74
N TYR A 412 -24.29 44.66 17.32
CA TYR A 412 -25.57 43.94 17.24
C TYR A 412 -26.10 43.85 15.80
N GLU A 413 -25.77 44.81 14.94
CA GLU A 413 -26.20 44.86 13.53
C GLU A 413 -25.62 43.70 12.69
N CYS A 414 -24.55 43.05 13.16
CA CYS A 414 -23.89 41.95 12.48
C CYS A 414 -24.38 40.57 12.96
N LEU A 415 -25.34 40.51 13.90
CA LEU A 415 -25.92 39.25 14.35
C LEU A 415 -26.80 38.65 13.25
N VAL A 416 -26.46 37.43 12.86
CA VAL A 416 -27.22 36.65 11.88
C VAL A 416 -27.70 35.38 12.56
N LEU A 417 -28.92 34.95 12.24
CA LEU A 417 -29.47 33.69 12.76
C LEU A 417 -28.64 32.51 12.26
N GLY A 418 -28.28 31.62 13.18
CA GLY A 418 -27.59 30.37 12.85
C GLY A 418 -28.57 29.33 12.28
N GLN A 419 -28.03 28.38 11.53
CA GLN A 419 -28.78 27.25 10.99
C GLN A 419 -28.60 26.01 11.88
N GLN A 420 -29.65 25.19 12.00
CA GLN A 420 -29.63 23.96 12.81
C GLN A 420 -28.67 22.90 12.25
N GLU A 421 -28.37 22.97 10.95
CA GLU A 421 -27.40 22.10 10.27
C GLU A 421 -25.97 22.32 10.78
N PHE A 422 -25.64 23.55 11.20
CA PHE A 422 -24.34 23.92 11.75
C PHE A 422 -24.38 24.06 13.27
N ALA A 423 -24.94 23.05 13.94
CA ALA A 423 -25.01 23.03 15.40
C ALA A 423 -23.68 22.60 16.04
N VAL A 424 -23.31 23.27 17.13
CA VAL A 424 -22.14 22.93 17.96
C VAL A 424 -22.56 22.83 19.42
N GLU A 425 -22.12 21.77 20.08
CA GLU A 425 -22.23 21.62 21.53
C GLU A 425 -20.93 22.07 22.20
N TYR A 426 -21.03 23.00 23.15
CA TYR A 426 -19.90 23.47 23.94
C TYR A 426 -20.33 23.72 25.38
N ARG A 427 -19.66 23.09 26.37
CA ARG A 427 -20.01 23.17 27.80
C ARG A 427 -21.48 22.85 28.08
N ASP A 428 -21.98 21.76 27.49
CA ASP A 428 -23.36 21.27 27.61
C ASP A 428 -24.44 22.23 27.06
N LYS A 429 -24.04 23.23 26.28
CA LYS A 429 -24.91 24.23 25.65
C LYS A 429 -24.87 24.10 24.14
N LEU A 430 -26.01 24.36 23.49
CA LEU A 430 -26.15 24.28 22.03
C LEU A 430 -26.02 25.67 21.39
N TYR A 431 -25.19 25.77 20.35
CA TYR A 431 -24.99 26.96 19.54
C TYR A 431 -25.32 26.66 18.07
N PHE A 432 -25.97 27.59 17.39
CA PHE A 432 -26.23 27.51 15.94
C PHE A 432 -25.35 28.51 15.21
N LEU A 433 -24.78 28.07 14.08
CA LEU A 433 -23.81 28.86 13.32
C LEU A 433 -24.33 29.13 11.92
N LEU A 434 -23.81 30.18 11.28
CA LEU A 434 -24.30 30.66 9.99
C LEU A 434 -23.98 29.69 8.86
N ASN A 435 -22.74 29.23 8.79
CA ASN A 435 -22.16 28.42 7.74
C ASN A 435 -21.09 27.47 8.32
N GLU A 436 -20.55 26.58 7.47
CA GLU A 436 -19.49 25.65 7.87
C GLU A 436 -18.23 26.38 8.33
N GLU A 437 -17.86 27.49 7.69
CA GLU A 437 -16.66 28.28 8.06
C GLU A 437 -16.76 28.85 9.48
N ALA A 438 -17.94 29.28 9.92
CA ALA A 438 -18.17 29.71 11.29
C ALA A 438 -18.20 28.54 12.30
N ARG A 439 -18.33 27.30 11.80
CA ARG A 439 -18.33 26.06 12.60
C ARG A 439 -16.95 25.46 12.81
N GLU A 440 -16.03 25.75 11.90
CA GLU A 440 -14.61 25.43 12.07
C GLU A 440 -13.94 26.39 13.04
#